data_AF-A0A915L2K9-F1
#
_entry.id   AF-A0A915L2K9-F1
#
_cell.length_a   1.000
_cell.length_b   1.000
_cell.length_c   1.000
_cell.angle_alpha   90.00
_cell.angle_beta   90.00
_cell.angle_gamma   90.00
#
_symmetry.space_group_name_H-M   'P 1'
#
loop_
_entity.id
_entity.type
_entity.pdbx_description
1 polymer ?
#
loop_
_entity_poly.entity_id
_entity_poly.type
_entity_poly.pdbx_seq_one_letter_code
_entity_poly.pdbx_strand_id
1 'polypeptide(L)'
;MQEMSMVLNVVQLGVWLVLNAILPENVPSEIPDTYKSRLLSWPDEEHRGTIMTMNLLQSLKTFRACVASLLQQDFSSKQLQPLYDLCVTLRLICLARVVEQTRQSIIDLQYRENWKITNRQKDDWSKTNSPDLFERTVNEVAPLLKQLVTNSGYPGETDLLAQERLRAAVMARFERLYNSYEETLSRASRLQPREERNVSSDEKQTAANRPADLRWSGTAPQRDAPIKDRKLLIVLVFASHLSSDAFLLTSIYDLCC
;
A
#
# COMPACT_ATOMS: atom_id res chain seq x y z
N MET A 1 -13.17 -38.64 -22.85
CA MET A 1 -12.63 -37.39 -23.41
C MET A 1 -13.66 -36.24 -23.39
N GLN A 2 -14.94 -36.51 -23.71
CA GLN A 2 -15.99 -35.49 -23.79
C GLN A 2 -16.40 -34.90 -22.41
N GLU A 3 -16.46 -35.70 -21.35
CA GLU A 3 -16.82 -35.24 -20.00
C GLU A 3 -15.77 -34.32 -19.36
N MET A 4 -14.46 -34.60 -19.57
CA MET A 4 -13.38 -33.71 -19.12
C MET A 4 -13.50 -32.32 -19.74
N SER A 5 -13.87 -32.27 -21.02
CA SER A 5 -14.07 -31.00 -21.73
C SER A 5 -15.29 -30.25 -21.18
N MET A 6 -16.38 -30.95 -20.85
CA MET A 6 -17.58 -30.32 -20.30
C MET A 6 -17.34 -29.68 -18.93
N VAL A 7 -16.69 -30.39 -18.00
CA VAL A 7 -16.36 -29.86 -16.67
C VAL A 7 -15.46 -28.63 -16.78
N LEU A 8 -14.42 -28.71 -17.61
CA LEU A 8 -13.51 -27.59 -17.83
C LEU A 8 -14.25 -26.36 -18.36
N ASN A 9 -15.15 -26.55 -19.34
CA ASN A 9 -15.95 -25.46 -19.90
C ASN A 9 -16.89 -24.81 -18.86
N VAL A 10 -17.49 -25.61 -17.98
CA VAL A 10 -18.37 -25.11 -16.91
C VAL A 10 -17.57 -24.32 -15.87
N VAL A 11 -16.43 -24.86 -15.42
CA VAL A 11 -15.54 -24.17 -14.47
C VAL A 11 -15.03 -22.87 -15.07
N GLN A 12 -14.59 -22.91 -16.34
CA GLN A 12 -14.12 -21.74 -17.06
C GLN A 12 -15.22 -20.68 -17.18
N LEU A 13 -16.44 -21.05 -17.61
CA LEU A 13 -17.57 -20.12 -17.66
C LEU A 13 -17.88 -19.52 -16.28
N GLY A 14 -17.83 -20.33 -15.22
CA GLY A 14 -17.99 -19.85 -13.84
C GLY A 14 -16.94 -18.80 -13.45
N VAL A 15 -15.67 -19.04 -13.79
CA VAL A 15 -14.58 -18.07 -13.59
C VAL A 15 -14.85 -16.77 -14.33
N TRP A 16 -15.31 -16.83 -15.58
CA TRP A 16 -15.65 -15.65 -16.38
C TRP A 16 -16.79 -14.83 -15.79
N LEU A 17 -17.85 -15.50 -15.32
CA LEU A 17 -18.99 -14.85 -14.70
C LEU A 17 -18.58 -14.14 -13.42
N VAL A 18 -17.76 -14.80 -12.58
CA VAL A 18 -17.31 -14.15 -11.36
C VAL A 18 -16.33 -13.03 -11.66
N LEU A 19 -15.37 -13.22 -12.58
CA LEU A 19 -14.44 -12.16 -12.97
C LEU A 19 -15.19 -10.94 -13.50
N ASN A 20 -16.22 -11.13 -14.32
CA ASN A 20 -17.10 -10.06 -14.76
C ASN A 20 -17.87 -9.38 -13.61
N ALA A 21 -18.21 -10.13 -12.56
CA ALA A 21 -18.89 -9.60 -11.38
C ALA A 21 -17.96 -8.85 -10.40
N ILE A 22 -16.67 -9.21 -10.34
CA ILE A 22 -15.74 -8.63 -9.34
C ILE A 22 -14.64 -7.74 -9.92
N LEU A 23 -14.33 -7.89 -11.21
CA LEU A 23 -13.26 -7.19 -11.92
C LEU A 23 -13.61 -7.15 -13.42
N PRO A 24 -14.68 -6.43 -13.81
CA PRO A 24 -15.13 -6.38 -15.20
C PRO A 24 -14.03 -5.92 -16.17
N GLU A 25 -13.07 -5.10 -15.72
CA GLU A 25 -11.92 -4.61 -16.46
C GLU A 25 -10.89 -5.71 -16.82
N ASN A 26 -10.93 -6.84 -16.12
CA ASN A 26 -9.98 -7.95 -16.29
C ASN A 26 -10.54 -9.08 -17.15
N VAL A 27 -11.73 -8.94 -17.73
CA VAL A 27 -12.32 -9.91 -18.65
C VAL A 27 -11.71 -9.72 -20.05
N PRO A 28 -10.97 -10.70 -20.62
CA PRO A 28 -10.55 -10.66 -22.01
C PRO A 28 -11.62 -10.26 -23.02
N SER A 29 -11.21 -9.41 -23.96
CA SER A 29 -12.07 -8.77 -24.96
C SER A 29 -12.82 -9.75 -25.88
N GLU A 30 -12.33 -10.98 -26.00
CA GLU A 30 -12.93 -12.04 -26.84
C GLU A 30 -14.19 -12.67 -26.20
N ILE A 31 -14.36 -12.51 -24.89
CA ILE A 31 -15.37 -13.18 -24.08
C ILE A 31 -16.71 -12.43 -24.11
N PRO A 32 -16.74 -11.08 -24.00
CA PRO A 32 -17.95 -10.30 -24.15
C PRO A 32 -18.69 -10.59 -25.45
N ASP A 33 -18.02 -10.84 -26.57
CA ASP A 33 -18.71 -11.10 -27.83
C ASP A 33 -19.29 -12.51 -27.93
N THR A 34 -18.65 -13.49 -27.29
CA THR A 34 -19.11 -14.89 -27.27
C THR A 34 -20.22 -15.11 -26.24
N TYR A 35 -20.19 -14.39 -25.11
CA TYR A 35 -21.09 -14.61 -23.95
C TYR A 35 -21.90 -13.36 -23.57
N LYS A 36 -22.03 -12.39 -24.50
CA LYS A 36 -22.65 -11.07 -24.27
C LYS A 36 -23.99 -11.10 -23.56
N SER A 37 -24.82 -12.11 -23.86
CA SER A 37 -26.15 -12.30 -23.27
C SER A 37 -26.14 -12.86 -21.84
N ARG A 38 -25.00 -13.38 -21.37
CA ARG A 38 -24.85 -14.04 -20.06
C ARG A 38 -24.00 -13.25 -19.07
N LEU A 39 -23.23 -12.27 -19.53
CA LEU A 39 -22.42 -11.39 -18.67
C LEU A 39 -23.27 -10.24 -18.12
N LEU A 40 -22.92 -9.78 -16.93
CA LEU A 40 -23.52 -8.60 -16.32
C LEU A 40 -23.12 -7.35 -17.11
N SER A 41 -24.12 -6.53 -17.41
CA SER A 41 -23.94 -5.18 -17.92
C SER A 41 -23.88 -4.22 -16.73
N TRP A 42 -22.67 -3.78 -16.39
CA TRP A 42 -22.48 -2.79 -15.33
C TRP A 42 -22.99 -1.42 -15.79
N PRO A 43 -23.88 -0.76 -15.03
CA PRO A 43 -24.62 0.40 -15.53
C PRO A 43 -23.78 1.67 -15.74
N ASP A 44 -22.54 1.79 -15.26
CA ASP A 44 -21.65 2.93 -15.54
C ASP A 44 -20.16 2.57 -15.34
N GLU A 45 -19.25 3.37 -15.91
CA GLU A 45 -17.79 3.28 -15.68
C GLU A 45 -17.39 3.50 -14.21
N GLU A 46 -18.08 4.40 -13.49
CA GLU A 46 -17.75 4.73 -12.09
C GLU A 46 -17.92 3.53 -11.14
N HIS A 47 -18.92 2.69 -11.38
CA HIS A 47 -19.22 1.53 -10.52
C HIS A 47 -18.30 0.33 -10.77
N ARG A 48 -17.61 0.27 -11.92
CA ARG A 48 -16.65 -0.82 -12.24
C ARG A 48 -15.42 -0.78 -11.33
N GLY A 49 -15.03 0.39 -10.83
CA GLY A 49 -13.81 0.58 -10.05
C GLY A 49 -13.97 0.39 -8.53
N THR A 50 -15.19 0.44 -7.99
CA THR A 50 -15.43 0.63 -6.54
C THR A 50 -15.51 -0.67 -5.74
N ILE A 51 -14.82 -1.72 -6.15
CA ILE A 51 -14.76 -2.93 -5.33
C ILE A 51 -13.71 -2.74 -4.23
N MET A 52 -14.18 -2.74 -2.99
CA MET A 52 -13.33 -2.59 -1.83
C MET A 52 -12.28 -3.70 -1.78
N THR A 53 -11.03 -3.36 -1.46
CA THR A 53 -9.92 -4.32 -1.32
C THR A 53 -10.28 -5.48 -0.38
N MET A 54 -11.04 -5.19 0.68
CA MET A 54 -11.53 -6.22 1.62
C MET A 54 -12.47 -7.24 0.98
N ASN A 55 -13.32 -6.81 0.04
CA ASN A 55 -14.22 -7.71 -0.68
C ASN A 55 -13.42 -8.64 -1.60
N LEU A 56 -12.40 -8.13 -2.31
CA LEU A 56 -11.53 -8.95 -3.14
C LEU A 56 -10.74 -9.98 -2.32
N LEU A 57 -10.25 -9.59 -1.15
CA LEU A 57 -9.58 -10.51 -0.22
C LEU A 57 -10.52 -11.62 0.26
N GLN A 58 -11.78 -11.27 0.53
CA GLN A 58 -12.77 -12.26 0.92
C GLN A 58 -13.11 -13.20 -0.24
N SER A 59 -13.28 -12.68 -1.46
CA SER A 59 -13.45 -13.50 -2.66
C SER A 59 -12.28 -14.45 -2.86
N LEU A 60 -11.03 -13.99 -2.72
CA LEU A 60 -9.83 -14.83 -2.82
C LEU A 60 -9.86 -15.97 -1.79
N LYS A 61 -10.22 -15.70 -0.53
CA LYS A 61 -10.36 -16.75 0.50
C LYS A 61 -11.43 -17.78 0.12
N THR A 62 -12.59 -17.32 -0.37
CA THR A 62 -13.68 -18.19 -0.82
C THR A 62 -13.24 -19.05 -2.00
N PHE A 63 -12.50 -18.50 -2.96
CA PHE A 63 -12.00 -19.27 -4.11
C PHE A 63 -10.96 -20.30 -3.72
N ARG A 64 -10.02 -19.96 -2.85
CA ARG A 64 -9.05 -20.91 -2.30
C ARG A 64 -9.75 -22.07 -1.59
N ALA A 65 -10.79 -21.79 -0.80
CA ALA A 65 -11.60 -22.82 -0.16
C ALA A 65 -12.37 -23.68 -1.19
N CYS A 66 -12.98 -23.05 -2.20
CA CYS A 66 -13.67 -23.76 -3.28
C CYS A 66 -12.74 -24.72 -4.02
N VAL A 67 -11.53 -24.26 -4.37
CA VAL A 67 -10.49 -25.10 -4.99
C VAL A 67 -10.12 -26.28 -4.09
N ALA A 68 -9.86 -26.05 -2.80
CA ALA A 68 -9.55 -27.12 -1.87
C ALA A 68 -10.69 -28.14 -1.76
N SER A 69 -11.95 -27.69 -1.73
CA SER A 69 -13.12 -28.57 -1.71
C SER A 69 -13.27 -29.37 -3.00
N LEU A 70 -13.05 -28.77 -4.18
CA LEU A 70 -13.12 -29.49 -5.46
C LEU A 70 -12.01 -30.54 -5.57
N LEU A 71 -10.81 -30.25 -5.06
CA LEU A 71 -9.72 -31.22 -4.99
C LEU A 71 -10.08 -32.43 -4.10
N GLN A 72 -10.84 -32.22 -3.02
CA GLN A 72 -11.36 -33.32 -2.19
C GLN A 72 -12.43 -34.17 -2.90
N GLN A 73 -12.98 -33.68 -4.02
CA GLN A 73 -13.95 -34.40 -4.85
C GLN A 73 -13.30 -35.01 -6.11
N ASP A 74 -11.98 -35.28 -6.06
CA ASP A 74 -11.20 -35.90 -7.13
C ASP A 74 -11.17 -35.12 -8.47
N PHE A 75 -11.41 -33.80 -8.45
CA PHE A 75 -11.17 -32.97 -9.62
C PHE A 75 -9.68 -32.89 -9.92
N SER A 76 -9.31 -33.10 -11.18
CA SER A 76 -7.90 -33.00 -11.59
C SER A 76 -7.42 -31.55 -11.63
N SER A 77 -6.13 -31.33 -11.40
CA SER A 77 -5.49 -30.01 -11.52
C SER A 77 -5.73 -29.34 -12.89
N LYS A 78 -5.85 -30.13 -13.97
CA LYS A 78 -6.17 -29.61 -15.31
C LYS A 78 -7.58 -29.02 -15.40
N GLN A 79 -8.56 -29.64 -14.75
CA GLN A 79 -9.94 -29.15 -14.72
C GLN A 79 -10.07 -27.88 -13.87
N LEU A 80 -9.23 -27.75 -12.85
CA LEU A 80 -9.22 -26.60 -11.93
C LEU A 80 -8.27 -25.48 -12.36
N GLN A 81 -7.52 -25.64 -13.45
CA GLN A 81 -6.59 -24.63 -13.94
C GLN A 81 -7.21 -23.23 -14.06
N PRO A 82 -8.43 -23.05 -14.60
CA PRO A 82 -9.04 -21.72 -14.67
C PRO A 82 -9.25 -21.07 -13.28
N LEU A 83 -9.53 -21.87 -12.25
CA LEU A 83 -9.67 -21.37 -10.87
C LEU A 83 -8.32 -21.03 -10.26
N TYR A 84 -7.25 -21.78 -10.57
CA TYR A 84 -5.90 -21.43 -10.16
C TYR A 84 -5.47 -20.08 -10.76
N ASP A 85 -5.72 -19.89 -12.05
CA ASP A 85 -5.39 -18.66 -12.76
C ASP A 85 -6.20 -17.47 -12.22
N LEU A 86 -7.47 -17.69 -11.84
CA LEU A 86 -8.28 -16.68 -11.16
C LEU A 86 -7.70 -16.31 -9.80
N CYS A 87 -7.30 -17.28 -8.98
CA CYS A 87 -6.67 -17.03 -7.68
C CYS A 87 -5.38 -16.19 -7.84
N VAL A 88 -4.52 -16.52 -8.79
CA VAL A 88 -3.30 -15.73 -9.10
C VAL A 88 -3.67 -14.31 -9.51
N THR A 89 -4.63 -14.16 -10.42
CA THR A 89 -5.12 -12.86 -10.89
C THR A 89 -5.62 -12.00 -9.72
N LEU A 90 -6.46 -12.56 -8.85
CA LEU A 90 -6.98 -11.88 -7.67
C LEU A 90 -5.87 -11.48 -6.69
N ARG A 91 -4.88 -12.35 -6.46
CA ARG A 91 -3.72 -12.03 -5.61
C ARG A 91 -2.95 -10.83 -6.15
N LEU A 92 -2.64 -10.81 -7.46
CA LEU A 92 -1.90 -9.72 -8.09
C LEU A 92 -2.67 -8.39 -8.07
N ILE A 93 -3.99 -8.42 -8.26
CA ILE A 93 -4.83 -7.23 -8.23
C ILE A 93 -4.99 -6.71 -6.80
N CYS A 94 -5.25 -7.58 -5.83
CA CYS A 94 -5.25 -7.20 -4.42
C CYS A 94 -3.92 -6.57 -4.02
N LEU A 95 -2.80 -7.20 -4.41
CA LEU A 95 -1.47 -6.70 -4.15
C LEU A 95 -1.27 -5.31 -4.75
N ALA A 96 -1.66 -5.10 -6.01
CA ALA A 96 -1.57 -3.80 -6.66
C ALA A 96 -2.39 -2.73 -5.93
N ARG A 97 -3.63 -3.03 -5.53
CA ARG A 97 -4.52 -2.09 -4.83
C ARG A 97 -4.00 -1.75 -3.43
N VAL A 98 -3.56 -2.74 -2.65
CA VAL A 98 -2.98 -2.52 -1.31
C VAL A 98 -1.72 -1.66 -1.44
N VAL A 99 -0.81 -2.03 -2.34
CA VAL A 99 0.43 -1.27 -2.55
C VAL A 99 0.13 0.18 -2.94
N GLU A 100 -0.75 0.42 -3.90
CA GLU A 100 -1.05 1.79 -4.36
C GLU A 100 -1.74 2.62 -3.28
N GLN A 101 -2.67 2.03 -2.51
CA GLN A 101 -3.32 2.70 -1.39
C GLN A 101 -2.30 3.08 -0.30
N THR A 102 -1.40 2.17 0.06
CA THR A 102 -0.34 2.43 1.05
C THR A 102 0.64 3.48 0.52
N ARG A 103 1.02 3.38 -0.75
CA ARG A 103 1.89 4.35 -1.44
C ARG A 103 1.32 5.77 -1.33
N GLN A 104 0.03 5.92 -1.62
CA GLN A 104 -0.65 7.21 -1.51
C GLN A 104 -0.71 7.70 -0.05
N SER A 105 -0.95 6.80 0.91
CA SER A 105 -0.92 7.14 2.34
C SER A 105 0.45 7.65 2.80
N ILE A 106 1.54 7.05 2.30
CA ILE A 106 2.92 7.48 2.56
C ILE A 106 3.15 8.86 1.95
N ILE A 107 2.77 9.07 0.69
CA ILE A 107 2.89 10.36 0.00
C ILE A 107 2.12 11.47 0.71
N ASP A 108 0.98 11.15 1.30
CA ASP A 108 0.15 12.09 2.04
C ASP A 108 0.77 12.50 3.40
N LEU A 109 1.80 11.80 3.89
CA LEU A 109 2.52 12.19 5.11
C LEU A 109 3.06 13.61 5.02
N GLN A 110 3.41 14.07 3.81
CA GLN A 110 3.82 15.45 3.53
C GLN A 110 2.83 16.50 4.08
N TYR A 111 1.53 16.19 4.09
CA TYR A 111 0.48 17.11 4.52
C TYR A 111 0.02 16.85 5.95
N ARG A 112 0.18 15.61 6.43
CA ARG A 112 -0.31 15.18 7.75
C ARG A 112 0.69 15.41 8.87
N GLU A 113 1.98 15.48 8.55
CA GLU A 113 3.01 15.69 9.56
C GLU A 113 3.33 17.18 9.76
N ASN A 114 3.43 17.55 11.04
CA ASN A 114 4.12 18.78 11.43
C ASN A 114 5.62 18.45 11.41
N TRP A 115 6.31 18.71 10.29
CA TRP A 115 7.75 18.49 10.02
C TRP A 115 8.70 19.22 11.00
N LYS A 116 8.47 19.05 12.29
CA LYS A 116 9.19 19.63 13.40
C LYS A 116 10.31 18.67 13.76
N ILE A 117 11.50 19.22 13.81
CA ILE A 117 12.70 18.52 14.21
C ILE A 117 12.64 18.34 15.74
N THR A 118 12.60 17.10 16.21
CA THR A 118 12.65 16.81 17.65
C THR A 118 14.10 16.55 18.04
N ASN A 119 14.66 17.43 18.88
CA ASN A 119 16.00 17.24 19.43
C ASN A 119 15.90 16.27 20.62
N ARG A 120 16.42 15.05 20.47
CA ARG A 120 16.62 14.16 21.62
C ARG A 120 17.87 14.63 22.34
N GLN A 121 17.72 15.28 23.49
CA GLN A 121 18.83 15.86 24.28
C GLN A 121 19.95 14.87 24.71
N LYS A 122 19.83 13.56 24.44
CA LYS A 122 20.80 12.53 24.82
C LYS A 122 21.58 11.92 23.65
N ASP A 123 21.06 12.02 22.44
CA ASP A 123 21.68 11.50 21.23
C ASP A 123 21.81 12.71 20.29
N ASP A 124 23.01 13.08 19.85
CA ASP A 124 23.32 14.27 19.03
C ASP A 124 22.61 14.35 17.65
N TRP A 125 21.52 13.61 17.46
CA TRP A 125 20.77 13.50 16.22
C TRP A 125 19.35 14.04 16.39
N SER A 126 19.02 15.00 15.53
CA SER A 126 17.68 15.56 15.43
C SER A 126 16.91 14.85 14.32
N LYS A 127 15.75 14.26 14.63
CA LYS A 127 14.89 13.60 13.63
C LYS A 127 13.46 14.14 13.62
N THR A 128 12.81 14.09 12.46
CA THR A 128 11.34 14.26 12.36
C THR A 128 10.65 12.93 12.67
N ASN A 129 9.32 12.94 12.83
CA ASN A 129 8.56 11.71 13.05
C ASN A 129 8.24 11.00 11.72
N SER A 130 8.46 11.65 10.57
CA SER A 130 8.22 11.13 9.22
C SER A 130 8.74 9.70 9.01
N PRO A 131 10.00 9.37 9.35
CA PRO A 131 10.53 8.03 9.10
C PRO A 131 9.81 6.97 9.93
N ASP A 132 9.48 7.28 11.18
CA ASP A 132 8.76 6.38 12.08
C ASP A 132 7.32 6.14 11.58
N LEU A 133 6.67 7.17 11.02
CA LEU A 133 5.34 7.07 10.42
C LEU A 133 5.34 6.26 9.13
N PHE A 134 6.36 6.42 8.29
CA PHE A 134 6.56 5.60 7.10
C PHE A 134 6.73 4.12 7.47
N GLU A 135 7.67 3.82 8.37
CA GLU A 135 7.92 2.46 8.83
C GLU A 135 6.65 1.83 9.41
N ARG A 136 5.93 2.57 10.26
CA ARG A 136 4.64 2.12 10.81
C ARG A 136 3.62 1.83 9.71
N THR A 137 3.49 2.70 8.73
CA THR A 137 2.52 2.53 7.62
C THR A 137 2.82 1.28 6.80
N VAL A 138 4.10 0.99 6.54
CA VAL A 138 4.53 -0.24 5.85
C VAL A 138 4.28 -1.47 6.73
N ASN A 139 4.65 -1.41 8.00
CA ASN A 139 4.48 -2.52 8.95
C ASN A 139 3.00 -2.88 9.20
N GLU A 140 2.09 -1.91 9.16
CA GLU A 140 0.65 -2.13 9.29
C GLU A 140 0.08 -2.98 8.13
N VAL A 141 0.62 -2.85 6.91
CA VAL A 141 0.17 -3.61 5.74
C VAL A 141 1.01 -4.85 5.44
N ALA A 142 2.19 -4.99 6.04
CA ALA A 142 3.11 -6.10 5.81
C ALA A 142 2.48 -7.50 5.99
N PRO A 143 1.67 -7.78 7.03
CA PRO A 143 1.02 -9.08 7.18
C PRO A 143 0.08 -9.42 6.02
N LEU A 144 -0.62 -8.41 5.50
CA LEU A 144 -1.53 -8.56 4.37
C LEU A 144 -0.77 -8.79 3.06
N LEU A 145 0.32 -8.04 2.83
CA LEU A 145 1.19 -8.24 1.68
C LEU A 145 1.80 -9.65 1.70
N LYS A 146 2.27 -10.11 2.87
CA LYS A 146 2.78 -11.47 3.06
C LYS A 146 1.71 -12.50 2.71
N GLN A 147 0.48 -12.37 3.23
CA GLN A 147 -0.62 -13.28 2.91
C GLN A 147 -0.96 -13.34 1.40
N LEU A 148 -0.77 -12.24 0.68
CA LEU A 148 -1.02 -12.18 -0.77
C LEU A 148 0.10 -12.84 -1.58
N VAL A 149 1.33 -12.81 -1.09
CA VAL A 149 2.51 -13.36 -1.76
C VAL A 149 2.76 -14.82 -1.39
N THR A 150 2.39 -15.25 -0.20
CA THR A 150 2.52 -16.64 0.25
C THR A 150 1.40 -17.54 -0.25
N ASN A 151 1.71 -18.83 -0.34
CA ASN A 151 0.74 -19.86 -0.69
C ASN A 151 -0.11 -20.20 0.54
N SER A 152 -1.41 -20.37 0.30
CA SER A 152 -2.42 -20.79 1.27
C SER A 152 -2.48 -22.30 1.48
N GLY A 153 -1.77 -23.09 0.67
CA GLY A 153 -1.42 -24.48 0.99
C GLY A 153 -2.30 -25.56 0.36
N TYR A 154 -3.11 -25.25 -0.67
CA TYR A 154 -3.73 -26.29 -1.49
C TYR A 154 -2.74 -26.82 -2.55
N PRO A 155 -2.82 -28.10 -2.93
CA PRO A 155 -1.88 -28.68 -3.89
C PRO A 155 -2.06 -28.04 -5.27
N GLY A 156 -0.95 -27.58 -5.86
CA GLY A 156 -0.94 -26.91 -7.16
C GLY A 156 -1.17 -25.40 -7.11
N GLU A 157 -1.25 -24.77 -5.92
CA GLU A 157 -1.24 -23.32 -5.82
C GLU A 157 0.06 -22.73 -6.42
N THR A 158 -0.08 -21.75 -7.30
CA THR A 158 1.06 -21.07 -7.89
C THR A 158 1.77 -20.23 -6.85
N ASP A 159 3.06 -20.52 -6.67
CA ASP A 159 3.97 -19.64 -5.94
C ASP A 159 4.33 -18.44 -6.84
N LEU A 160 3.95 -17.24 -6.40
CA LEU A 160 4.20 -16.00 -7.12
C LEU A 160 5.69 -15.64 -7.15
N LEU A 161 6.47 -16.10 -6.17
CA LEU A 161 7.90 -15.81 -6.08
C LEU A 161 8.74 -16.86 -6.79
N ALA A 162 8.25 -18.09 -6.99
CA ALA A 162 8.95 -19.11 -7.76
C ALA A 162 8.99 -18.83 -9.26
N GLN A 163 7.98 -18.11 -9.79
CA GLN A 163 7.90 -17.78 -11.21
C GLN A 163 8.52 -16.42 -11.50
N GLU A 164 9.60 -16.39 -12.30
CA GLU A 164 10.39 -15.19 -12.57
C GLU A 164 9.57 -13.97 -13.02
N ARG A 165 8.62 -14.17 -13.95
CA ARG A 165 7.75 -13.10 -14.44
C ARG A 165 6.87 -12.51 -13.34
N LEU A 166 6.31 -13.36 -12.48
CA LEU A 166 5.44 -12.94 -11.39
C LEU A 166 6.27 -12.31 -10.26
N ARG A 167 7.41 -12.91 -9.93
CA ARG A 167 8.39 -12.41 -8.98
C ARG A 167 8.82 -10.99 -9.35
N ALA A 168 9.24 -10.76 -10.59
CA ALA A 168 9.62 -9.42 -11.06
C ALA A 168 8.46 -8.41 -10.92
N ALA A 169 7.23 -8.82 -11.22
CA ALA A 169 6.06 -7.96 -11.09
C ALA A 169 5.72 -7.63 -9.62
N VAL A 170 5.90 -8.59 -8.70
CA VAL A 170 5.72 -8.39 -7.25
C VAL A 170 6.81 -7.46 -6.71
N MET A 171 8.08 -7.75 -7.02
CA MET A 171 9.21 -6.95 -6.56
C MET A 171 9.12 -5.50 -7.05
N ALA A 172 8.76 -5.27 -8.31
CA ALA A 172 8.57 -3.92 -8.86
C ALA A 172 7.42 -3.14 -8.19
N ARG A 173 6.48 -3.82 -7.51
CA ARG A 173 5.45 -3.16 -6.69
C ARG A 173 5.99 -2.79 -5.32
N PHE A 174 6.72 -3.69 -4.67
CA PHE A 174 7.37 -3.40 -3.39
C PHE A 174 8.39 -2.27 -3.53
N GLU A 175 9.22 -2.30 -4.57
CA GLU A 175 10.17 -1.22 -4.85
C GLU A 175 9.45 0.14 -4.99
N ARG A 176 8.34 0.18 -5.74
CA ARG A 176 7.51 1.39 -5.85
C ARG A 176 6.90 1.84 -4.51
N LEU A 177 6.54 0.92 -3.63
CA LEU A 177 6.04 1.23 -2.29
C LEU A 177 7.14 1.91 -1.46
N TYR A 178 8.34 1.31 -1.43
CA TYR A 178 9.45 1.85 -0.64
C TYR A 178 9.96 3.18 -1.20
N ASN A 179 10.03 3.32 -2.53
CA ASN A 179 10.45 4.57 -3.19
C ASN A 179 9.41 5.70 -3.06
N SER A 180 8.18 5.42 -2.61
CA SER A 180 7.17 6.47 -2.40
C SER A 180 7.53 7.45 -1.28
N TYR A 181 8.40 7.04 -0.37
CA TYR A 181 8.91 7.94 0.65
C TYR A 181 9.87 8.98 0.09
N GLU A 182 10.69 8.64 -0.91
CA GLU A 182 11.50 9.61 -1.66
C GLU A 182 10.59 10.66 -2.33
N GLU A 183 9.47 10.22 -2.91
CA GLU A 183 8.47 11.11 -3.48
C GLU A 183 7.85 12.03 -2.42
N THR A 184 7.56 11.50 -1.24
CA THR A 184 7.05 12.26 -0.08
C THR A 184 8.00 13.39 0.31
N LEU A 185 9.29 13.06 0.46
CA LEU A 185 10.33 14.03 0.82
C LEU A 185 10.55 15.07 -0.29
N SER A 186 10.57 14.62 -1.54
CA SER A 186 10.69 15.49 -2.71
C SER A 186 9.56 16.52 -2.75
N ARG A 187 8.32 16.12 -2.45
CA ARG A 187 7.18 17.04 -2.41
C ARG A 187 7.21 17.93 -1.16
N ALA A 188 7.58 17.39 0.01
CA ALA A 188 7.74 18.17 1.24
C ALA A 188 8.81 19.28 1.09
N SER A 189 9.91 19.01 0.38
CA SER A 189 10.95 20.01 0.09
C SER A 189 10.42 21.20 -0.73
N ARG A 190 9.36 21.00 -1.52
CA ARG A 190 8.73 22.02 -2.37
C ARG A 190 7.62 22.79 -1.65
N LEU A 191 7.12 22.31 -0.51
CA LEU A 191 6.13 23.02 0.29
C LEU A 191 6.72 24.35 0.79
N GLN A 192 6.03 25.44 0.52
CA GLN A 192 6.24 26.72 1.22
C GLN A 192 5.54 26.66 2.58
N PRO A 193 6.01 27.39 3.60
CA PRO A 193 5.38 27.40 4.91
C PRO A 193 3.92 27.81 4.77
N ARG A 194 3.01 27.03 5.36
CA ARG A 194 1.65 27.48 5.61
C ARG A 194 1.77 28.62 6.62
N GLU A 195 1.58 29.86 6.17
CA GLU A 195 1.59 31.04 7.06
C GLU A 195 0.75 30.72 8.29
N GLU A 196 1.39 30.77 9.45
CA GLU A 196 0.71 30.77 10.73
C GLU A 196 -0.32 31.90 10.65
N ARG A 197 -1.60 31.54 10.71
CA ARG A 197 -2.69 32.51 10.80
C ARG A 197 -2.31 33.48 11.92
N ASN A 198 -1.94 34.69 11.56
CA ASN A 198 -1.71 35.79 12.48
C ASN A 198 -2.94 35.87 13.38
N VAL A 199 -2.82 35.39 14.61
CA VAL A 199 -3.75 35.77 15.68
C VAL A 199 -3.52 37.26 15.84
N SER A 200 -4.56 38.02 15.49
CA SER A 200 -4.57 39.47 15.50
C SER A 200 -4.10 40.01 16.84
N SER A 201 -3.44 41.16 16.77
CA SER A 201 -2.69 41.86 17.81
C SER A 201 -3.45 42.28 19.08
N ASP A 202 -4.66 41.77 19.33
CA ASP A 202 -5.54 42.23 20.42
C ASP A 202 -5.36 41.47 21.75
N GLU A 203 -4.67 40.31 21.76
CA GLU A 203 -4.40 39.57 23.02
C GLU A 203 -3.10 39.97 23.72
N LYS A 204 -2.31 40.90 23.17
CA LYS A 204 -1.05 41.36 23.80
C LYS A 204 -1.24 42.41 24.90
N GLN A 205 -2.43 42.97 25.09
CA GLN A 205 -2.67 44.01 26.10
C GLN A 205 -3.13 43.50 27.46
N THR A 206 -3.61 42.26 27.59
CA THR A 206 -4.05 41.68 28.88
C THR A 206 -2.92 41.04 29.69
N ALA A 207 -1.71 40.91 29.14
CA ALA A 207 -0.54 40.35 29.84
C ALA A 207 0.31 41.39 30.60
N ALA A 208 0.00 42.69 30.50
CA ALA A 208 0.80 43.77 31.09
C ALA A 208 0.51 44.06 32.58
N ASN A 209 -0.46 43.38 33.21
CA ASN A 209 -0.90 43.67 34.59
C ASN A 209 -0.65 42.53 35.60
N ARG A 210 0.37 41.68 35.40
CA ARG A 210 0.77 40.70 36.44
C ARG A 210 1.92 41.22 37.31
N PRO A 211 1.91 40.96 38.63
CA PRO A 211 2.95 41.40 39.58
C PRO A 211 4.34 40.85 39.23
N ALA A 212 5.38 41.57 39.68
CA ALA A 212 6.78 41.43 39.28
C ALA A 212 7.51 40.13 39.71
N ASP A 213 6.79 39.17 40.28
CA ASP A 213 7.36 38.07 41.06
C ASP A 213 7.55 36.78 40.24
N LEU A 214 7.15 36.77 38.96
CA LEU A 214 7.27 35.61 38.05
C LEU A 214 8.03 35.96 36.76
N ARG A 215 9.10 36.75 36.89
CA ARG A 215 10.02 37.02 35.77
C ARG A 215 10.94 35.81 35.57
N TRP A 216 10.46 34.80 34.86
CA TRP A 216 11.26 33.68 34.39
C TRP A 216 12.43 34.20 33.54
N SER A 217 13.67 34.02 34.01
CA SER A 217 14.89 34.24 33.23
C SER A 217 15.08 33.05 32.29
N GLY A 218 14.31 33.03 31.20
CA GLY A 218 14.47 32.07 30.12
C GLY A 218 15.55 32.53 29.16
N THR A 219 16.51 31.65 28.89
CA THR A 219 17.52 31.77 27.84
C THR A 219 16.93 32.30 26.53
N ALA A 220 17.71 33.14 25.85
CA ALA A 220 17.38 33.77 24.58
C ALA A 220 16.72 32.79 23.60
N PRO A 221 15.74 33.24 22.78
CA PRO A 221 15.17 32.41 21.74
C PRO A 221 16.29 31.96 20.82
N GLN A 222 16.55 30.66 20.84
CA GLN A 222 17.45 30.00 19.91
C GLN A 222 16.98 30.37 18.51
N ARG A 223 17.81 31.12 17.78
CA ARG A 223 17.50 31.60 16.43
C ARG A 223 17.08 30.40 15.58
N ASP A 224 15.80 30.36 15.23
CA ASP A 224 15.30 29.38 14.26
C ASP A 224 16.12 29.52 12.98
N ALA A 225 16.82 28.44 12.60
CA ALA A 225 17.55 28.40 11.35
C ALA A 225 16.61 28.71 10.18
N PRO A 226 17.05 29.50 9.19
CA PRO A 226 16.20 29.87 8.07
C PRO A 226 15.71 28.61 7.34
N ILE A 227 14.49 28.67 6.84
CA ILE A 227 13.66 27.55 6.35
C ILE A 227 14.35 26.68 5.28
N LYS A 228 15.33 27.23 4.56
CA LYS A 228 16.17 26.48 3.60
C LYS A 228 17.09 25.45 4.28
N ASP A 229 17.55 25.74 5.49
CA ASP A 229 18.44 24.86 6.26
C ASP A 229 17.66 23.69 6.89
N ARG A 230 16.39 23.90 7.26
CA ARG A 230 15.49 22.82 7.70
C ARG A 230 15.20 21.81 6.58
N LYS A 231 15.08 22.27 5.33
CA LYS A 231 14.89 21.40 4.16
C LYS A 231 16.15 20.58 3.86
N LEU A 232 17.32 21.18 4.00
CA LEU A 232 18.61 20.49 3.87
C LEU A 232 18.80 19.45 4.99
N LEU A 233 18.39 19.78 6.23
CA LEU A 233 18.43 18.85 7.37
C LEU A 233 17.50 17.64 7.18
N ILE A 234 16.29 17.82 6.66
CA ILE A 234 15.37 16.69 6.36
C ILE A 234 15.99 15.75 5.31
N VAL A 235 16.64 16.28 4.28
CA VAL A 235 17.31 15.50 3.23
C VAL A 235 18.60 14.84 3.75
N LEU A 236 19.38 15.53 4.59
CA LEU A 236 20.61 15.00 5.17
C LEU A 236 20.36 13.89 6.21
N VAL A 237 19.33 14.05 7.06
CA VAL A 237 18.88 13.00 8.00
C VAL A 237 18.43 11.75 7.24
N PHE A 238 17.86 11.93 6.04
CA PHE A 238 17.46 10.83 5.17
C PHE A 238 18.65 10.13 4.51
N ALA A 239 19.64 10.87 4.01
CA ALA A 239 20.87 10.27 3.46
C ALA A 239 21.59 9.40 4.50
N SER A 240 21.56 9.78 5.78
CA SER A 240 22.08 8.97 6.89
C SER A 240 21.20 7.77 7.29
N HIS A 241 19.89 7.79 6.99
CA HIS A 241 19.00 6.65 7.25
C HIS A 241 18.98 5.64 6.10
N LEU A 242 19.04 6.10 4.84
CA LEU A 242 19.15 5.25 3.66
C LEU A 242 20.53 4.59 3.51
N SER A 243 21.63 5.27 3.91
CA SER A 243 22.97 4.66 3.93
C SER A 243 23.07 3.43 4.83
N SER A 244 22.03 3.17 5.62
CA SER A 244 21.80 1.90 6.29
C SER A 244 20.98 0.98 5.38
N ASP A 245 21.54 0.62 4.21
CA ASP A 245 20.97 -0.24 3.14
C ASP A 245 20.38 -1.58 3.62
N ALA A 246 20.65 -1.97 4.86
CA ALA A 246 20.10 -3.15 5.50
C ALA A 246 18.57 -3.11 5.62
N PHE A 247 17.94 -1.97 5.93
CA PHE A 247 16.51 -1.96 6.27
C PHE A 247 15.59 -2.35 5.10
N LEU A 248 15.83 -1.78 3.91
CA LEU A 248 15.02 -2.07 2.71
C LEU A 248 15.18 -3.53 2.27
N LEU A 249 16.41 -4.04 2.29
CA LEU A 249 16.69 -5.43 1.94
C LEU A 249 16.12 -6.39 2.98
N THR A 250 16.25 -6.10 4.28
CA THR A 250 15.68 -6.93 5.35
C THR A 250 14.16 -6.92 5.33
N SER A 251 13.50 -5.78 5.18
CA SER A 251 12.02 -5.74 5.12
C SER A 251 11.46 -6.41 3.86
N ILE A 252 12.11 -6.26 2.70
CA ILE A 252 11.72 -6.99 1.48
C ILE A 252 12.01 -8.49 1.65
N TYR A 253 13.11 -8.86 2.32
CA TYR A 253 13.46 -10.25 2.62
C TYR A 253 12.46 -10.87 3.60
N ASP A 254 12.08 -10.20 4.69
CA ASP A 254 11.08 -10.66 5.68
C ASP A 254 9.66 -10.76 5.10
N LEU A 255 9.36 -9.96 4.06
CA LEU A 255 8.14 -10.06 3.27
C LEU A 255 8.15 -11.26 2.31
N CYS A 256 9.33 -11.65 1.82
CA CYS A 256 9.51 -12.72 0.83
C CYS A 256 9.89 -14.08 1.45
N CYS A 257 10.40 -14.12 2.69
CA CYS A 257 10.87 -15.31 3.41
C CYS A 257 10.03 -15.58 4.68
#